data_AF-A0AAU5LGU7-F1
#
_entry.id   AF-A0AAU5LGU7-F1
#
_cell.length_a   1.000
_cell.length_b   1.000
_cell.length_c   1.000
_cell.angle_alpha   90.00
_cell.angle_beta   90.00
_cell.angle_gamma   90.00
#
_symmetry.space_group_name_H-M   'P 1'
#
loop_
_entity.id
_entity.type
_entity.pdbx_description
1 polymer ?
#
loop_
_entity_poly.entity_id
_entity_poly.type
_entity_poly.pdbx_seq_one_letter_code
_entity_poly.pdbx_strand_id
1 'polypeptide(L)'
;MTTETDRKPRTEPPLAASRRIGWCMLVMLGVPGGYILLAALVLVWIGNPVVATIAVGAIVTLTVVCARYLRPRFFAFDPGPGPMDGTQRSPGFWRWVLLAMPVTFLAGQTIALMLYGLVGSPGFDRHREAEQASAQVLVITLTLVVAPLSEEALLRGLTYPLLRKQVGVVTSAVLTSLIFACMHGNLVQAVATAPLGLVLALIAERTRGLWQVVVLHSAYNLAAALVPPGAVQALATPVGVTVTGAAWVGCLACLFVRVRSRGSAARPG
;
A
#
# COMPACT_ATOMS: atom_id res chain seq x y z
N MET A 1 -5.20 33.77 -36.71
CA MET A 1 -5.09 33.65 -35.25
C MET A 1 -5.15 32.16 -34.93
N THR A 2 -3.97 31.52 -34.86
CA THR A 2 -3.82 30.06 -34.70
C THR A 2 -4.06 29.69 -33.24
N THR A 3 -5.05 28.83 -32.99
CA THR A 3 -5.38 28.30 -31.66
C THR A 3 -4.26 27.42 -31.14
N GLU A 4 -3.57 27.91 -30.11
CA GLU A 4 -2.56 27.22 -29.32
C GLU A 4 -3.24 26.20 -28.39
N THR A 5 -3.79 25.11 -28.94
CA THR A 5 -4.38 24.03 -28.14
C THR A 5 -3.97 22.66 -28.66
N ASP A 6 -2.65 22.41 -28.72
CA ASP A 6 -2.14 21.03 -28.75
C ASP A 6 -0.70 20.92 -28.20
N ARG A 7 -0.46 21.40 -26.98
CA ARG A 7 0.73 20.96 -26.24
C ARG A 7 0.41 19.64 -25.55
N LYS A 8 0.76 18.52 -26.20
CA LYS A 8 0.97 17.23 -25.51
C LYS A 8 1.75 17.49 -24.20
N PRO A 9 1.30 16.99 -23.04
CA PRO A 9 2.09 17.11 -21.81
C PRO A 9 3.47 16.49 -22.08
N ARG A 10 4.52 17.31 -21.94
CA ARG A 10 5.91 16.84 -22.09
C ARG A 10 6.22 15.97 -20.88
N THR A 11 6.04 14.66 -21.00
CA THR A 11 6.58 13.71 -20.05
C THR A 11 8.10 13.76 -20.17
N GLU A 12 8.79 14.24 -19.15
CA GLU A 12 10.26 14.23 -19.14
C GLU A 12 10.77 12.81 -19.36
N PRO A 13 11.82 12.62 -20.19
CA PRO A 13 12.38 11.30 -20.41
C PRO A 13 12.93 10.71 -19.09
N PRO A 14 12.91 9.38 -18.92
CA PRO A 14 13.48 8.74 -17.74
C PRO A 14 14.95 9.14 -17.53
N LEU A 15 15.39 9.19 -16.27
CA LEU A 15 16.76 9.54 -15.93
C LEU A 15 17.76 8.53 -16.53
N ALA A 16 19.02 8.95 -16.71
CA ALA A 16 20.12 8.02 -17.01
C ALA A 16 20.20 6.89 -15.96
N ALA A 17 20.69 5.70 -16.33
CA ALA A 17 20.61 4.50 -15.50
C ALA A 17 21.18 4.68 -14.07
N SER A 18 22.36 5.30 -13.93
CA SER A 18 22.97 5.60 -12.62
C SER A 18 22.13 6.55 -11.77
N ARG A 19 21.54 7.57 -12.40
CA ARG A 19 20.63 8.54 -11.74
C ARG A 19 19.30 7.91 -11.35
N ARG A 20 18.81 6.90 -12.09
CA ARG A 20 17.61 6.13 -11.71
C ARG A 20 17.82 5.32 -10.43
N ILE A 21 18.97 4.67 -10.29
CA ILE A 21 19.30 3.92 -9.06
C ILE A 21 19.36 4.87 -7.87
N GLY A 22 20.10 5.98 -8.00
CA GLY A 22 20.18 7.01 -6.96
C GLY A 22 18.81 7.58 -6.58
N TRP A 23 17.94 7.82 -7.56
CA TRP A 23 16.56 8.25 -7.33
C TRP A 23 15.73 7.21 -6.57
N CYS A 24 15.78 5.94 -6.98
CA CYS A 24 15.08 4.87 -6.29
C CYS A 24 15.56 4.76 -4.83
N MET A 25 16.87 4.81 -4.58
CA MET A 25 17.42 4.80 -3.22
C MET A 25 16.93 6.01 -2.41
N LEU A 26 16.97 7.21 -2.98
CA LEU A 26 16.46 8.42 -2.35
C LEU A 26 15.00 8.27 -1.94
N VAL A 27 14.14 7.77 -2.82
CA VAL A 27 12.71 7.57 -2.51
C VAL A 27 12.53 6.46 -1.47
N MET A 28 13.28 5.36 -1.60
CA MET A 28 13.18 4.20 -0.71
C MET A 28 13.69 4.44 0.70
N LEU A 29 14.59 5.40 0.89
CA LEU A 29 15.11 5.77 2.21
C LEU A 29 14.47 7.06 2.71
N GLY A 30 14.32 8.06 1.85
CA GLY A 30 13.85 9.39 2.21
C GLY A 30 12.38 9.42 2.62
N VAL A 31 11.49 8.70 1.92
CA VAL A 31 10.06 8.71 2.28
C VAL A 31 9.80 8.00 3.62
N PRO A 32 10.19 6.72 3.82
CA PRO A 32 10.01 6.08 5.12
C PRO A 32 10.85 6.73 6.22
N GLY A 33 12.06 7.21 5.91
CA GLY A 33 12.88 7.94 6.88
C GLY A 33 12.23 9.23 7.35
N GLY A 34 11.63 10.00 6.44
CA GLY A 34 10.86 11.20 6.77
C GLY A 34 9.60 10.89 7.59
N TYR A 35 8.89 9.80 7.25
CA TYR A 35 7.75 9.32 8.04
C TYR A 35 8.17 8.94 9.47
N ILE A 36 9.23 8.15 9.63
CA ILE A 36 9.75 7.72 10.94
C ILE A 36 10.23 8.92 11.76
N LEU A 37 10.94 9.86 11.13
CA LEU A 37 11.39 11.08 11.81
C LEU A 37 10.20 11.91 12.29
N LEU A 38 9.20 12.15 11.42
CA LEU A 38 7.98 12.86 11.80
C LEU A 38 7.27 12.14 12.96
N ALA A 39 7.13 10.82 12.87
CA ALA A 39 6.50 10.02 13.92
C ALA A 39 7.25 10.12 15.25
N ALA A 40 8.58 10.07 15.23
CA ALA A 40 9.40 10.23 16.43
C ALA A 40 9.25 11.64 17.04
N LEU A 41 9.28 12.69 16.23
CA LEU A 41 9.13 14.07 16.71
C LEU A 41 7.74 14.32 17.32
N VAL A 42 6.69 13.86 16.65
CA VAL A 42 5.31 13.97 17.17
C VAL A 42 5.13 13.15 18.44
N LEU A 43 5.71 11.95 18.50
CA LEU A 43 5.67 11.10 19.69
C LEU A 43 6.37 11.76 20.88
N VAL A 44 7.55 12.34 20.69
CA VAL A 44 8.27 13.06 21.76
C VAL A 44 7.43 14.23 22.30
N TRP A 45 6.67 14.89 21.43
CA TRP A 45 5.84 16.04 21.83
C TRP A 45 4.52 15.63 22.50
N ILE A 46 3.85 14.57 22.01
CA ILE A 46 2.54 14.12 22.50
C ILE A 46 2.64 13.15 23.67
N GLY A 47 3.72 12.34 23.74
CA GLY A 47 3.95 11.34 24.79
C GLY A 47 3.07 10.08 24.71
N ASN A 48 1.93 10.13 24.03
CA ASN A 48 1.05 8.97 23.80
C ASN A 48 1.22 8.39 22.38
N PRO A 49 1.57 7.09 22.22
CA PRO A 49 1.88 6.50 20.92
C PRO A 49 0.67 6.42 19.97
N VAL A 50 -0.53 6.14 20.47
CA VAL A 50 -1.73 6.02 19.64
C VAL A 50 -2.15 7.39 19.12
N VAL A 51 -2.21 8.39 20.00
CA VAL A 51 -2.55 9.78 19.61
C VAL A 51 -1.48 10.35 18.66
N ALA A 52 -0.20 10.08 18.93
CA ALA A 52 0.88 10.48 18.03
C ALA A 52 0.73 9.86 16.63
N THR A 53 0.41 8.56 16.56
CA THR A 53 0.20 7.88 15.27
C THR A 53 -1.00 8.46 14.52
N ILE A 54 -2.09 8.77 15.21
CA ILE A 54 -3.26 9.43 14.61
C ILE A 54 -2.87 10.81 14.04
N ALA A 55 -2.13 11.62 14.80
CA ALA A 55 -1.70 12.94 14.38
C ALA A 55 -0.77 12.88 13.16
N VAL A 56 0.23 11.98 13.19
CA VAL A 56 1.13 11.75 12.05
C VAL A 56 0.34 11.31 10.82
N GLY A 57 -0.60 10.38 10.99
CA GLY A 57 -1.44 9.89 9.91
C GLY A 57 -2.25 11.02 9.26
N ALA A 58 -2.87 11.88 10.07
CA ALA A 58 -3.62 13.03 9.59
C ALA A 58 -2.72 14.03 8.83
N ILE A 59 -1.53 14.34 9.36
CA ILE A 59 -0.55 15.23 8.72
C ILE A 59 -0.12 14.66 7.36
N VAL A 60 0.21 13.38 7.30
CA VAL A 60 0.65 12.69 6.08
C VAL A 60 -0.47 12.67 5.04
N THR A 61 -1.68 12.26 5.42
CA THR A 61 -2.84 12.25 4.52
C THR A 61 -3.10 13.64 3.96
N LEU A 62 -3.17 14.66 4.82
CA LEU A 62 -3.44 16.04 4.39
C LEU A 62 -2.35 16.52 3.43
N THR A 63 -1.07 16.32 3.77
CA THR A 63 0.06 16.74 2.94
C THR A 63 -0.01 16.12 1.55
N VAL A 64 -0.24 14.80 1.46
CA VAL A 64 -0.32 14.12 0.17
C VAL A 64 -1.57 14.52 -0.61
N VAL A 65 -2.73 14.63 0.03
CA VAL A 65 -3.97 15.06 -0.63
C VAL A 65 -3.83 16.48 -1.18
N CYS A 66 -3.27 17.40 -0.40
CA CYS A 66 -2.93 18.76 -0.85
C CYS A 66 -1.95 18.72 -2.04
N ALA A 67 -0.88 17.93 -1.96
CA ALA A 67 0.06 17.78 -3.07
C ALA A 67 -0.61 17.24 -4.34
N ARG A 68 -1.55 16.29 -4.21
CA ARG A 68 -2.29 15.76 -5.37
C ARG A 68 -3.31 16.73 -5.95
N TYR A 69 -3.93 17.56 -5.10
CA TYR A 69 -4.84 18.61 -5.52
C TYR A 69 -4.10 19.75 -6.24
N LEU A 70 -3.01 20.23 -5.64
CA LEU A 70 -2.21 21.36 -6.15
C LEU A 70 -1.36 20.98 -7.37
N ARG A 71 -1.09 19.68 -7.60
CA ARG A 71 -0.28 19.14 -8.71
C ARG A 71 1.01 19.94 -8.97
N PRO A 72 1.87 20.16 -7.97
CA PRO A 72 3.17 20.79 -8.21
C PRO A 72 3.95 19.95 -9.22
N ARG A 73 4.63 20.61 -10.16
CA ARG A 73 5.28 19.98 -11.33
C ARG A 73 6.12 18.75 -10.98
N PHE A 74 6.85 18.81 -9.87
CA PHE A 74 7.68 17.71 -9.37
C PHE A 74 6.87 16.43 -9.03
N PHE A 75 5.67 16.58 -8.48
CA PHE A 75 4.78 15.47 -8.07
C PHE A 75 3.69 15.15 -9.12
N ALA A 76 3.63 15.89 -10.22
CA ALA A 76 2.69 15.61 -11.31
C ALA A 76 2.95 14.19 -11.86
N PHE A 77 1.93 13.34 -11.79
CA PHE A 77 1.92 12.00 -12.37
C PHE A 77 1.04 12.05 -13.60
N ASP A 78 1.54 11.60 -14.75
CA ASP A 78 0.75 11.57 -15.98
C ASP A 78 0.40 10.15 -16.42
N PRO A 79 -0.87 9.87 -16.70
CA PRO A 79 -2.03 10.75 -16.49
C PRO A 79 -2.35 10.87 -14.99
N GLY A 80 -2.74 12.09 -14.59
CA GLY A 80 -3.09 12.39 -13.20
C GLY A 80 -4.27 11.58 -12.65
N PRO A 81 -4.55 11.70 -11.34
CA PRO A 81 -5.77 11.15 -10.76
C PRO A 81 -6.98 11.74 -11.49
N GLY A 82 -7.88 10.88 -11.94
CA GLY A 82 -9.10 11.25 -12.68
C GLY A 82 -10.23 10.25 -12.41
N PRO A 83 -11.47 10.56 -12.81
CA PRO A 83 -12.61 9.68 -12.65
C PRO A 83 -12.33 8.31 -13.24
N MET A 84 -12.85 7.24 -12.61
CA MET A 84 -12.70 5.91 -13.18
C MET A 84 -13.38 5.82 -14.54
N ASP A 85 -12.62 5.54 -15.60
CA ASP A 85 -13.18 5.28 -16.92
C ASP A 85 -13.90 3.91 -16.96
N GLY A 86 -14.72 3.66 -17.99
CA GLY A 86 -15.46 2.40 -18.14
C GLY A 86 -14.56 1.16 -18.17
N THR A 87 -13.30 1.30 -18.60
CA THR A 87 -12.34 0.20 -18.61
C THR A 87 -11.82 -0.13 -17.21
N GLN A 88 -11.74 0.85 -16.31
CA GLN A 88 -11.36 0.67 -14.90
C GLN A 88 -12.46 0.03 -14.07
N ARG A 89 -13.72 0.12 -14.53
CA ARG A 89 -14.89 -0.52 -13.92
C ARG A 89 -15.14 -1.94 -14.44
N SER A 90 -14.23 -2.52 -15.25
CA SER A 90 -14.48 -3.82 -15.88
C SER A 90 -14.89 -4.87 -14.82
N PRO A 91 -16.07 -5.51 -14.96
CA PRO A 91 -16.56 -6.48 -13.98
C PRO A 91 -15.58 -7.64 -13.77
N GLY A 92 -14.88 -8.03 -14.84
CA GLY A 92 -13.85 -9.06 -14.79
C GLY A 92 -12.70 -8.71 -13.84
N PHE A 93 -12.20 -7.46 -13.84
CA PHE A 93 -11.13 -7.06 -12.92
C PHE A 93 -11.58 -7.12 -11.46
N TRP A 94 -12.75 -6.55 -11.16
CA TRP A 94 -13.26 -6.50 -9.79
C TRP A 94 -13.64 -7.87 -9.23
N ARG A 95 -14.10 -8.80 -10.07
CA ARG A 95 -14.26 -10.21 -9.66
C ARG A 95 -12.95 -10.80 -9.13
N TRP A 96 -11.83 -10.56 -9.81
CA TRP A 96 -10.53 -11.04 -9.35
C TRP A 96 -10.01 -10.29 -8.12
N VAL A 97 -10.32 -9.00 -7.97
CA VAL A 97 -10.02 -8.27 -6.73
C VAL A 97 -10.76 -8.90 -5.56
N LEU A 98 -12.06 -9.17 -5.71
CA LEU A 98 -12.89 -9.79 -4.67
C LEU A 98 -12.42 -11.21 -4.31
N LEU A 99 -11.92 -11.98 -5.27
CA LEU A 99 -11.32 -13.29 -5.02
C LEU A 99 -9.93 -13.18 -4.37
N ALA A 100 -9.12 -12.22 -4.79
CA ALA A 100 -7.76 -12.06 -4.30
C ALA A 100 -7.71 -11.58 -2.85
N MET A 101 -8.65 -10.75 -2.40
CA MET A 101 -8.60 -10.16 -1.04
C MET A 101 -8.66 -11.21 0.08
N PRO A 102 -9.61 -12.18 0.12
CA PRO A 102 -9.62 -13.25 1.11
C PRO A 102 -8.38 -14.15 1.03
N VAL A 103 -7.92 -14.48 -0.17
CA VAL A 103 -6.72 -15.30 -0.38
C VAL A 103 -5.47 -14.57 0.14
N THR A 104 -5.41 -13.25 -0.06
CA THR A 104 -4.34 -12.38 0.46
C THR A 104 -4.36 -12.32 1.98
N PHE A 105 -5.55 -12.21 2.58
CA PHE A 105 -5.74 -12.30 4.02
C PHE A 105 -5.24 -13.63 4.56
N LEU A 106 -5.69 -14.75 4.01
CA LEU A 106 -5.27 -16.08 4.44
C LEU A 106 -3.76 -16.27 4.28
N ALA A 107 -3.19 -15.95 3.12
CA ALA A 107 -1.75 -16.10 2.88
C ALA A 107 -0.89 -15.30 3.87
N GLY A 108 -1.31 -14.07 4.19
CA GLY A 108 -0.63 -13.24 5.19
C GLY A 108 -0.80 -13.75 6.62
N GLN A 109 -2.02 -14.10 7.03
CA GLN A 109 -2.28 -14.52 8.40
C GLN A 109 -1.69 -15.91 8.72
N THR A 110 -1.70 -16.84 7.77
CA THR A 110 -1.12 -18.17 8.00
C THR A 110 0.39 -18.11 8.16
N ILE A 111 1.10 -17.33 7.32
CA ILE A 111 2.55 -17.17 7.45
C ILE A 111 2.92 -16.39 8.72
N ALA A 112 2.14 -15.37 9.08
CA ALA A 112 2.38 -14.59 10.29
C ALA A 112 2.18 -15.41 11.57
N LEU A 113 1.11 -16.23 11.63
CA LEU A 113 0.86 -17.12 12.76
C LEU A 113 1.89 -18.24 12.87
N MET A 114 2.29 -18.83 11.75
CA MET A 114 3.35 -19.83 11.73
C MET A 114 4.67 -19.22 12.21
N LEU A 115 5.02 -18.02 11.71
CA LEU A 115 6.21 -17.30 12.15
C LEU A 115 6.15 -16.98 13.66
N TYR A 116 5.05 -16.42 14.14
CA TYR A 116 4.88 -16.10 15.56
C TYR A 116 4.99 -17.34 16.44
N GLY A 117 4.42 -18.47 16.04
CA GLY A 117 4.55 -19.74 16.78
C GLY A 117 5.96 -20.31 16.80
N LEU A 118 6.77 -20.05 15.77
CA LEU A 118 8.15 -20.55 15.66
C LEU A 118 9.16 -19.70 16.44
N VAL A 119 9.03 -18.37 16.42
CA VAL A 119 10.06 -17.46 16.95
C VAL A 119 9.54 -16.39 17.92
N GLY A 120 8.23 -16.30 18.12
CA GLY A 120 7.60 -15.21 18.88
C GLY A 120 7.78 -13.83 18.24
N SER A 121 7.30 -12.76 18.89
CA SER A 121 7.61 -11.41 18.43
C SER A 121 7.37 -10.34 19.53
N PRO A 122 8.41 -9.92 20.27
CA PRO A 122 8.28 -8.86 21.28
C PRO A 122 7.80 -7.52 20.71
N GLY A 123 8.04 -7.26 19.43
CA GLY A 123 7.50 -6.07 18.74
C GLY A 123 5.99 -6.16 18.53
N PHE A 124 5.50 -7.34 18.14
CA PHE A 124 4.07 -7.60 18.00
C PHE A 124 3.35 -7.55 19.34
N ASP A 125 3.94 -8.16 20.38
CA ASP A 125 3.34 -8.22 21.72
C ASP A 125 3.19 -6.80 22.30
N ARG A 126 4.24 -5.97 22.24
CA ARG A 126 4.16 -4.56 22.66
C ARG A 126 3.11 -3.74 21.89
N HIS A 127 2.96 -4.00 20.60
CA HIS A 127 1.92 -3.35 19.79
C HIS A 127 0.52 -3.76 20.26
N ARG A 128 0.30 -5.06 20.51
CA ARG A 128 -0.97 -5.59 21.03
C ARG A 128 -1.30 -5.04 22.41
N GLU A 129 -0.31 -4.98 23.31
CA GLU A 129 -0.45 -4.41 24.65
C GLU A 129 -0.84 -2.93 24.59
N ALA A 130 -0.19 -2.15 23.71
CA ALA A 130 -0.52 -0.74 23.53
C ALA A 130 -1.93 -0.52 22.99
N GLU A 131 -2.39 -1.37 22.06
CA GLU A 131 -3.79 -1.36 21.60
C GLU A 131 -4.77 -1.70 22.74
N GLN A 132 -4.48 -2.73 23.53
CA GLN A 132 -5.34 -3.19 24.63
C GLN A 132 -5.41 -2.17 25.78
N ALA A 133 -4.33 -1.43 26.02
CA ALA A 133 -4.28 -0.35 27.01
C ALA A 133 -4.97 0.94 26.54
N SER A 134 -5.37 1.03 25.27
CA SER A 134 -5.96 2.23 24.67
C SER A 134 -7.48 2.13 24.57
N ALA A 135 -8.15 3.30 24.50
CA ALA A 135 -9.59 3.33 24.30
C ALA A 135 -9.98 2.66 22.97
N GLN A 136 -10.90 1.70 23.00
CA GLN A 136 -11.26 0.90 21.83
C GLN A 136 -11.72 1.75 20.63
N VAL A 137 -12.45 2.85 20.89
CA VAL A 137 -12.87 3.79 19.84
C VAL A 137 -11.67 4.42 19.11
N LEU A 138 -10.58 4.72 19.82
CA LEU A 138 -9.36 5.27 19.23
C LEU A 138 -8.64 4.22 18.39
N VAL A 139 -8.53 2.98 18.89
CA VAL A 139 -7.91 1.88 18.15
C VAL A 139 -8.69 1.59 16.87
N ILE A 140 -10.02 1.46 16.94
CA ILE A 140 -10.86 1.23 15.76
C ILE A 140 -10.73 2.38 14.74
N THR A 141 -10.75 3.63 15.22
CA THR A 141 -10.60 4.81 14.35
C THR A 141 -9.23 4.82 13.68
N LEU A 142 -8.17 4.52 14.42
CA LEU A 142 -6.82 4.42 13.90
C LEU A 142 -6.74 3.30 12.84
N THR A 143 -7.10 2.09 13.21
CA THR A 143 -6.92 0.88 12.39
C THR A 143 -7.79 0.87 11.12
N LEU A 144 -9.02 1.40 11.19
CA LEU A 144 -9.97 1.33 10.06
C LEU A 144 -10.05 2.60 9.22
N VAL A 145 -9.56 3.74 9.72
CA VAL A 145 -9.69 5.02 9.02
C VAL A 145 -8.34 5.68 8.84
N VAL A 146 -7.67 6.03 9.94
CA VAL A 146 -6.47 6.87 9.88
C VAL A 146 -5.29 6.14 9.26
N ALA A 147 -5.00 4.91 9.67
CA ALA A 147 -3.91 4.11 9.13
C ALA A 147 -4.10 3.83 7.64
N PRO A 148 -5.23 3.25 7.15
CA PRO A 148 -5.45 3.04 5.72
C PRO A 148 -5.36 4.33 4.89
N LEU A 149 -5.91 5.45 5.37
CA LEU A 149 -5.82 6.74 4.68
C LEU A 149 -4.38 7.23 4.58
N SER A 150 -3.63 7.19 5.68
CA SER A 150 -2.27 7.71 5.75
C SER A 150 -1.28 6.84 4.98
N GLU A 151 -1.38 5.52 5.11
CA GLU A 151 -0.49 4.56 4.48
C GLU A 151 -0.73 4.52 2.97
N GLU A 152 -1.98 4.48 2.51
CA GLU A 152 -2.25 4.52 1.07
C GLU A 152 -1.93 5.87 0.44
N ALA A 153 -2.11 6.98 1.18
CA ALA A 153 -1.65 8.29 0.72
C ALA A 153 -0.12 8.31 0.56
N LEU A 154 0.63 7.90 1.59
CA LEU A 154 2.08 7.87 1.52
C LEU A 154 2.58 6.93 0.42
N LEU A 155 2.05 5.71 0.36
CA LEU A 155 2.59 4.67 -0.50
C LEU A 155 2.05 4.76 -1.93
N ARG A 156 0.72 4.84 -2.12
CA ARG A 156 0.09 4.81 -3.46
C ARG A 156 -0.11 6.22 -3.98
N GLY A 157 -0.26 7.20 -3.09
CA GLY A 157 -0.42 8.61 -3.43
C GLY A 157 0.88 9.33 -3.74
N LEU A 158 2.00 8.93 -3.11
CA LEU A 158 3.30 9.60 -3.25
C LEU A 158 4.42 8.64 -3.71
N THR A 159 4.78 7.63 -2.93
CA THR A 159 5.98 6.80 -3.18
C THR A 159 5.91 6.01 -4.48
N TYR A 160 4.78 5.34 -4.74
CA TYR A 160 4.59 4.53 -5.94
C TYR A 160 4.68 5.39 -7.20
N PRO A 161 3.97 6.53 -7.33
CA PRO A 161 4.17 7.46 -8.45
C PRO A 161 5.63 7.90 -8.65
N LEU A 162 6.35 8.24 -7.57
CA LEU A 162 7.74 8.69 -7.65
C LEU A 162 8.68 7.61 -8.21
N LEU A 163 8.46 6.34 -7.81
CA LEU A 163 9.17 5.20 -8.38
C LEU A 163 8.74 4.92 -9.82
N ARG A 164 7.43 4.91 -10.08
CA ARG A 164 6.84 4.52 -11.36
C ARG A 164 7.23 5.43 -12.52
N LYS A 165 7.66 6.67 -12.24
CA LYS A 165 8.29 7.58 -13.20
C LYS A 165 9.61 7.05 -13.77
N GLN A 166 10.35 6.27 -12.99
CA GLN A 166 11.72 5.84 -13.34
C GLN A 166 11.83 4.33 -13.59
N VAL A 167 10.96 3.52 -12.98
CA VAL A 167 10.99 2.06 -13.07
C VAL A 167 9.62 1.47 -13.43
N GLY A 168 9.61 0.19 -13.81
CA GLY A 168 8.41 -0.50 -14.23
C GLY A 168 7.40 -0.78 -13.10
N VAL A 169 6.22 -1.26 -13.48
CA VAL A 169 5.12 -1.62 -12.57
C VAL A 169 5.57 -2.62 -11.50
N VAL A 170 6.22 -3.71 -11.90
CA VAL A 170 6.63 -4.78 -10.99
C VAL A 170 7.60 -4.25 -9.94
N THR A 171 8.66 -3.56 -10.36
CA THR A 171 9.65 -2.97 -9.44
C THR A 171 9.00 -1.96 -8.50
N SER A 172 8.13 -1.08 -9.01
CA SER A 172 7.44 -0.09 -8.18
C SER A 172 6.52 -0.75 -7.15
N ALA A 173 5.77 -1.77 -7.55
CA ALA A 173 4.86 -2.51 -6.68
C ALA A 173 5.62 -3.25 -5.59
N VAL A 174 6.69 -3.97 -5.93
CA VAL A 174 7.52 -4.69 -4.95
C VAL A 174 8.15 -3.73 -3.95
N LEU A 175 8.81 -2.69 -4.43
CA LEU A 175 9.52 -1.73 -3.58
C LEU A 175 8.58 -1.01 -2.60
N THR A 176 7.42 -0.53 -3.06
CA THR A 176 6.44 0.11 -2.16
C THR A 176 5.78 -0.87 -1.18
N SER A 177 5.61 -2.13 -1.57
CA SER A 177 5.09 -3.17 -0.67
C SER A 177 6.09 -3.57 0.41
N LEU A 178 7.39 -3.54 0.09
CA LEU A 178 8.45 -3.75 1.09
C LEU A 178 8.48 -2.60 2.10
N ILE A 179 8.36 -1.35 1.65
CA ILE A 179 8.24 -0.20 2.57
C ILE A 179 7.03 -0.37 3.48
N PHE A 180 5.87 -0.69 2.90
CA PHE A 180 4.64 -0.90 3.65
C PHE A 180 4.82 -1.93 4.76
N ALA A 181 5.38 -3.10 4.43
CA ALA A 181 5.66 -4.14 5.40
C ALA A 181 6.63 -3.67 6.49
N CYS A 182 7.73 -3.03 6.13
CA CYS A 182 8.74 -2.54 7.08
C CYS A 182 8.22 -1.45 8.02
N MET A 183 7.27 -0.62 7.58
CA MET A 183 6.68 0.44 8.41
C MET A 183 5.92 -0.09 9.63
N HIS A 184 5.54 -1.37 9.67
CA HIS A 184 4.89 -1.99 10.84
C HIS A 184 5.85 -2.21 12.03
N GLY A 185 7.17 -2.10 11.81
CA GLY A 185 8.17 -2.14 12.88
C GLY A 185 8.34 -3.50 13.58
N ASN A 186 7.69 -4.56 13.09
CA ASN A 186 7.86 -5.92 13.56
C ASN A 186 7.64 -6.93 12.43
N LEU A 187 8.36 -8.05 12.48
CA LEU A 187 8.38 -9.01 11.38
C LEU A 187 7.04 -9.73 11.18
N VAL A 188 6.30 -10.02 12.26
CA VAL A 188 5.01 -10.73 12.20
C VAL A 188 3.97 -9.93 11.43
N GLN A 189 3.81 -8.64 11.74
CA GLN A 189 2.93 -7.77 10.97
C GLN A 189 3.47 -7.53 9.56
N ALA A 190 4.79 -7.37 9.40
CA ALA A 190 5.40 -7.18 8.09
C ALA A 190 5.08 -8.34 7.12
N VAL A 191 5.19 -9.60 7.56
CA VAL A 191 4.85 -10.76 6.71
C VAL A 191 3.35 -10.91 6.52
N ALA A 192 2.54 -10.50 7.51
CA ALA A 192 1.08 -10.51 7.38
C ALA A 192 0.60 -9.55 6.29
N THR A 193 1.18 -8.35 6.21
CA THR A 193 0.68 -7.26 5.35
C THR A 193 1.43 -7.11 4.03
N ALA A 194 2.62 -7.70 3.86
CA ALA A 194 3.35 -7.69 2.60
C ALA A 194 2.51 -8.19 1.39
N PRO A 195 1.73 -9.29 1.50
CA PRO A 195 0.85 -9.75 0.42
C PRO A 195 -0.20 -8.69 0.02
N LEU A 196 -0.79 -8.01 0.99
CA LEU A 196 -1.75 -6.92 0.78
C LEU A 196 -1.10 -5.77 0.03
N GLY A 197 0.11 -5.38 0.42
CA GLY A 197 0.84 -4.29 -0.20
C GLY A 197 0.96 -4.44 -1.72
N LEU A 198 1.28 -5.65 -2.18
CA LEU A 198 1.44 -5.95 -3.61
C LEU A 198 0.11 -5.88 -4.36
N VAL A 199 -0.95 -6.45 -3.79
CA VAL A 199 -2.29 -6.42 -4.38
C VAL A 199 -2.79 -4.98 -4.50
N LEU A 200 -2.65 -4.18 -3.44
CA LEU A 200 -3.06 -2.76 -3.46
C LEU A 200 -2.24 -1.95 -4.46
N ALA A 201 -0.94 -2.20 -4.62
CA ALA A 201 -0.11 -1.52 -5.63
C ALA A 201 -0.59 -1.80 -7.06
N LEU A 202 -0.97 -3.05 -7.38
CA LEU A 202 -1.53 -3.41 -8.69
C LEU A 202 -2.90 -2.77 -8.92
N ILE A 203 -3.75 -2.71 -7.89
CA ILE A 203 -5.05 -2.06 -7.95
C ILE A 203 -4.88 -0.55 -8.16
N ALA A 204 -3.93 0.08 -7.47
CA ALA A 204 -3.59 1.49 -7.64
C ALA A 204 -3.07 1.79 -9.06
N GLU A 205 -2.20 0.94 -9.62
CA GLU A 205 -1.72 1.09 -11.01
C GLU A 205 -2.91 1.08 -12.00
N ARG A 206 -3.88 0.18 -11.78
CA ARG A 206 -5.03 0.05 -12.69
C ARG A 206 -6.05 1.16 -12.53
N THR A 207 -6.46 1.43 -11.30
CA THR A 207 -7.57 2.33 -10.97
C THR A 207 -7.14 3.80 -10.92
N ARG A 208 -5.87 4.06 -10.61
CA ARG A 208 -5.29 5.42 -10.39
C ARG A 208 -6.01 6.24 -9.32
N GLY A 209 -6.81 5.60 -8.48
CA GLY A 209 -7.55 6.22 -7.39
C GLY A 209 -7.09 5.69 -6.04
N LEU A 210 -7.10 6.57 -5.03
CA LEU A 210 -6.72 6.20 -3.66
C LEU A 210 -7.90 5.58 -2.90
N TRP A 211 -9.13 5.99 -3.20
CA TRP A 211 -10.28 5.52 -2.44
C TRP A 211 -10.50 4.01 -2.54
N GLN A 212 -10.22 3.43 -3.70
CA GLN A 212 -10.32 2.00 -3.94
C GLN A 212 -9.37 1.21 -3.04
N VAL A 213 -8.11 1.64 -2.95
CA VAL A 213 -7.12 0.97 -2.11
C VAL A 213 -7.36 1.25 -0.63
N VAL A 214 -7.79 2.46 -0.24
CA VAL A 214 -8.16 2.79 1.14
C VAL A 214 -9.31 1.90 1.63
N VAL A 215 -10.38 1.74 0.83
CA VAL A 215 -11.53 0.91 1.20
C VAL A 215 -11.13 -0.56 1.33
N LEU A 216 -10.36 -1.09 0.38
CA LEU A 216 -9.91 -2.49 0.41
C LEU A 216 -8.94 -2.75 1.58
N HIS A 217 -8.06 -1.81 1.87
CA HIS A 217 -7.17 -1.87 3.04
C HIS A 217 -7.98 -1.83 4.34
N SER A 218 -8.94 -0.89 4.46
CA SER A 218 -9.83 -0.81 5.62
C SER A 218 -10.63 -2.12 5.82
N ALA A 219 -11.09 -2.74 4.73
CA ALA A 219 -11.76 -4.04 4.77
C ALA A 219 -10.83 -5.18 5.22
N TYR A 220 -9.56 -5.17 4.79
CA TYR A 220 -8.55 -6.12 5.27
C TYR A 220 -8.31 -5.95 6.78
N ASN A 221 -8.16 -4.71 7.25
CA ASN A 221 -7.95 -4.41 8.67
C ASN A 221 -9.17 -4.78 9.51
N LEU A 222 -10.38 -4.55 8.99
CA LEU A 222 -11.61 -5.01 9.63
C LEU A 222 -11.64 -6.54 9.75
N ALA A 223 -11.26 -7.27 8.69
CA ALA A 223 -11.16 -8.71 8.74
C ALA A 223 -10.11 -9.16 9.79
N ALA A 224 -8.96 -8.48 9.87
CA ALA A 224 -7.93 -8.77 10.88
C ALA A 224 -8.41 -8.51 12.32
N ALA A 225 -9.29 -7.52 12.52
CA ALA A 225 -9.88 -7.22 13.82
C ALA A 225 -10.99 -8.21 14.23
N LEU A 226 -11.75 -8.72 13.26
CA LEU A 226 -12.91 -9.60 13.52
C LEU A 226 -12.59 -11.09 13.50
N VAL A 227 -11.63 -11.53 12.69
CA VAL A 227 -11.29 -12.95 12.56
C VAL A 227 -10.29 -13.33 13.65
N PRO A 228 -10.67 -14.18 14.64
CA PRO A 228 -9.76 -14.57 15.70
C PRO A 228 -8.64 -15.48 15.16
N PRO A 229 -7.43 -15.47 15.74
CA PRO A 229 -6.33 -16.34 15.32
C PRO A 229 -6.71 -17.83 15.23
N GLY A 230 -7.54 -18.31 16.16
CA GLY A 230 -8.02 -19.70 16.17
C GLY A 230 -8.79 -20.11 14.91
N ALA A 231 -9.43 -19.17 14.20
CA ALA A 231 -10.17 -19.45 12.97
C ALA A 231 -9.25 -19.81 11.78
N VAL A 232 -8.00 -19.37 11.81
CA VAL A 232 -7.00 -19.61 10.74
C VAL A 232 -5.82 -20.47 11.22
N GLN A 233 -5.76 -20.79 12.51
CA GLN A 233 -4.65 -21.53 13.12
C GLN A 233 -4.43 -22.91 12.50
N ALA A 234 -5.48 -23.63 12.10
CA ALA A 234 -5.37 -24.91 11.42
C ALA A 234 -4.61 -24.83 10.08
N LEU A 235 -4.60 -23.64 9.45
CA LEU A 235 -3.89 -23.38 8.20
C LEU A 235 -2.46 -22.86 8.43
N ALA A 236 -2.07 -22.54 9.67
CA ALA A 236 -0.74 -22.04 10.02
C ALA A 236 0.30 -23.17 10.13
N THR A 237 0.26 -24.11 9.18
CA THR A 237 1.22 -25.22 9.04
C THR A 237 2.06 -25.00 7.77
N PRO A 238 3.22 -25.67 7.62
CA PRO A 238 4.02 -25.55 6.39
C PRO A 238 3.22 -25.84 5.12
N VAL A 239 2.31 -26.82 5.18
CA VAL A 239 1.41 -27.17 4.06
C VAL A 239 0.39 -26.06 3.83
N GLY A 240 -0.29 -25.58 4.88
CA GLY A 240 -1.29 -24.52 4.74
C GLY A 240 -0.72 -23.19 4.24
N VAL A 241 0.47 -22.80 4.73
CA VAL A 241 1.22 -21.64 4.22
C VAL A 241 1.59 -21.83 2.75
N THR A 242 2.08 -23.00 2.36
CA THR A 242 2.43 -23.28 0.95
C THR A 242 1.20 -23.21 0.04
N VAL A 243 0.08 -23.80 0.45
CA VAL A 243 -1.18 -23.80 -0.34
C VAL A 243 -1.75 -22.39 -0.47
N THR A 244 -1.88 -21.66 0.63
CA THR A 244 -2.40 -20.28 0.62
C THR A 244 -1.47 -19.33 -0.15
N GLY A 245 -0.16 -19.49 -0.01
CA GLY A 245 0.84 -18.74 -0.78
C GLY A 245 0.76 -19.02 -2.29
N ALA A 246 0.64 -20.29 -2.70
CA ALA A 246 0.47 -20.64 -4.12
C ALA A 246 -0.83 -20.07 -4.70
N ALA A 247 -1.94 -20.17 -3.96
CA ALA A 247 -3.22 -19.57 -4.35
C ALA A 247 -3.10 -18.04 -4.49
N TRP A 248 -2.39 -17.39 -3.57
CA TRP A 248 -2.14 -15.96 -3.63
C TRP A 248 -1.29 -15.57 -4.85
N VAL A 249 -0.22 -16.30 -5.16
CA VAL A 249 0.58 -16.08 -6.38
C VAL A 249 -0.28 -16.21 -7.64
N GLY A 250 -1.16 -17.21 -7.70
CA GLY A 250 -2.11 -17.38 -8.82
C GLY A 250 -3.07 -16.19 -8.98
N CYS A 251 -3.64 -15.71 -7.87
CA CYS A 251 -4.49 -14.52 -7.85
C CYS A 251 -3.71 -13.26 -8.29
N LEU A 252 -2.49 -13.09 -7.79
CA LEU A 252 -1.62 -11.96 -8.13
C LEU A 252 -1.25 -11.95 -9.61
N ALA A 253 -0.92 -13.12 -10.18
CA ALA A 253 -0.66 -13.25 -11.61
C ALA A 253 -1.90 -12.90 -12.45
N CYS A 254 -3.08 -13.38 -12.06
CA CYS A 254 -4.35 -13.07 -12.73
C CYS A 254 -4.70 -11.58 -12.69
N LEU A 255 -4.44 -10.92 -11.56
CA LEU A 255 -4.58 -9.47 -11.43
C LEU A 255 -3.57 -8.74 -12.33
N PHE A 256 -2.30 -9.15 -12.30
CA PHE A 256 -1.24 -8.52 -13.06
C PHE A 256 -1.49 -8.55 -14.58
N VAL A 257 -1.98 -9.68 -15.12
CA VAL A 257 -2.36 -9.80 -16.54
C VAL A 257 -3.45 -8.78 -16.90
N ARG A 258 -4.41 -8.55 -16.02
CA ARG A 258 -5.52 -7.58 -16.21
C ARG A 258 -5.10 -6.13 -16.02
N VAL A 259 -4.05 -5.89 -15.25
CA VAL A 259 -3.39 -4.59 -15.17
C VAL A 259 -2.66 -4.31 -16.49
N ARG A 260 -1.92 -5.29 -17.02
CA ARG A 260 -1.14 -5.16 -18.26
C ARG A 260 -1.96 -5.10 -19.54
N SER A 261 -3.10 -5.79 -19.63
CA SER A 261 -3.95 -5.76 -20.83
C SER A 261 -4.44 -4.34 -21.18
N ARG A 262 -4.39 -3.38 -20.24
CA ARG A 262 -4.62 -1.95 -20.51
C ARG A 262 -3.41 -1.25 -21.17
N GLY A 263 -2.18 -1.65 -20.84
CA GLY A 263 -0.96 -0.99 -21.30
C GLY A 263 -0.73 -1.12 -22.82
N SER A 264 -1.22 -2.19 -23.42
CA SER A 264 -1.14 -2.43 -24.87
C SER A 264 -2.21 -1.71 -25.68
N ALA A 265 -3.37 -1.38 -25.07
CA ALA A 265 -4.46 -0.66 -25.74
C ALA A 265 -4.28 0.88 -25.76
N ALA A 266 -3.31 1.40 -25.00
CA ALA A 266 -3.09 2.84 -24.82
C ALA A 266 -1.84 3.37 -25.56
N ARG A 267 -1.14 2.55 -26.35
CA ARG A 267 -0.10 3.01 -27.27
C ARG A 267 -0.70 3.14 -28.67
N PRO A 268 -1.07 4.35 -29.13
CA PRO A 268 -1.26 4.54 -30.57
C PRO A 268 0.09 4.25 -31.25
N GLY A 269 0.04 3.46 -32.32
CA GLY A 269 1.18 3.26 -33.22
C GLY A 269 1.65 4.56 -33.86
#